data_AF-A0A2P6NMI1-F1
#
_entry.id   AF-A0A2P6NMI1-F1
#
_cell.length_a   1.000
_cell.length_b   1.000
_cell.length_c   1.000
_cell.angle_alpha   90.00
_cell.angle_beta   90.00
_cell.angle_gamma   90.00
#
_symmetry.space_group_name_H-M   'P 1'
#
loop_
_entity.id
_entity.type
_entity.pdbx_description
1 polymer ?
#
loop_
_entity_poly.entity_id
_entity_poly.type
_entity_poly.pdbx_seq_one_letter_code
_entity_poly.pdbx_strand_id
1 'polypeptide(L)'
;MRSAFFFLCFIALAAASWSDCTWEDTKNGLVYNFTDPNNGHYGSWQGKDWTGLVQWAFTLCQPIVPGLVGCNAQTSVCRERSFSWWYPNYNHPTTMVDQSAVFDEPTMPGAIASFRQPGLISGYSTIIDLFCDPSVRPEGGEVSAPEKVDGVYKASWKLVQICNKPTKMTNSPVVYQKHE
;
A
#
# COMPACT_ATOMS: atom_id res chain seq x y z
N MET A 1 -52.29 -18.29 12.88
CA MET A 1 -51.02 -19.03 12.87
C MET A 1 -50.08 -18.37 11.88
N ARG A 2 -48.88 -18.02 12.35
CA ARG A 2 -47.60 -17.82 11.65
C ARG A 2 -47.45 -16.62 10.69
N SER A 3 -46.85 -15.58 11.29
CA SER A 3 -45.90 -14.64 10.69
C SER A 3 -45.06 -15.25 9.57
N ALA A 4 -44.95 -14.53 8.47
CA ALA A 4 -43.81 -14.59 7.56
C ALA A 4 -43.21 -13.17 7.44
N PHE A 5 -42.72 -12.65 8.56
CA PHE A 5 -41.44 -11.97 8.50
C PHE A 5 -40.42 -13.05 8.14
N PHE A 6 -39.57 -12.81 7.15
CA PHE A 6 -38.13 -13.14 7.16
C PHE A 6 -37.56 -12.95 5.74
N PHE A 7 -36.57 -12.05 5.66
CA PHE A 7 -35.35 -12.17 4.85
C PHE A 7 -35.43 -12.04 3.33
N LEU A 8 -35.36 -10.78 2.85
CA LEU A 8 -34.55 -10.42 1.68
C LEU A 8 -33.80 -9.10 1.94
N CYS A 9 -33.12 -9.01 3.09
CA CYS A 9 -31.95 -8.13 3.23
C CYS A 9 -30.71 -8.96 2.95
N PHE A 10 -29.71 -8.32 2.33
CA PHE A 10 -28.34 -8.79 2.14
C PHE A 10 -28.07 -9.72 0.93
N ILE A 11 -28.22 -9.18 -0.28
CA ILE A 11 -27.08 -9.28 -1.20
C ILE A 11 -26.20 -8.06 -0.91
N ALA A 12 -25.61 -8.06 0.29
CA ALA A 12 -24.37 -7.36 0.49
C ALA A 12 -23.36 -8.19 -0.31
N LEU A 13 -23.18 -7.82 -1.58
CA LEU A 13 -21.94 -8.10 -2.26
C LEU A 13 -20.86 -7.77 -1.23
N ALA A 14 -19.99 -8.72 -0.92
CA ALA A 14 -18.91 -8.50 0.01
C ALA A 14 -18.00 -7.40 -0.58
N ALA A 15 -18.40 -6.14 -0.39
CA ALA A 15 -17.51 -5.00 -0.33
C ALA A 15 -16.73 -5.24 0.96
N ALA A 16 -15.77 -6.16 0.85
CA ALA A 16 -14.72 -6.29 1.83
C ALA A 16 -14.21 -4.86 2.05
N SER A 17 -14.23 -4.45 3.32
CA SER A 17 -13.87 -3.12 3.75
C SER A 17 -12.40 -2.87 3.39
N TRP A 18 -12.14 -2.23 2.26
CA TRP A 18 -10.79 -1.82 1.85
C TRP A 18 -10.67 -0.31 2.02
N SER A 19 -9.50 0.12 2.47
CA SER A 19 -9.21 1.49 2.96
C SER A 19 -9.62 2.57 1.97
N ASP A 20 -10.07 3.71 2.49
CA ASP A 20 -10.22 4.93 1.70
C ASP A 20 -8.93 5.15 0.91
N CYS A 21 -9.01 4.99 -0.42
CA CYS A 21 -7.88 5.08 -1.32
C CYS A 21 -7.51 6.53 -1.64
N THR A 22 -7.84 7.42 -0.70
CA THR A 22 -7.67 8.84 -0.81
C THR A 22 -6.84 9.31 0.35
N TRP A 23 -5.90 10.20 0.08
CA TRP A 23 -5.08 10.84 1.09
C TRP A 23 -5.28 12.35 1.01
N GLU A 24 -5.54 12.97 2.16
CA GLU A 24 -5.65 14.41 2.27
C GLU A 24 -4.36 14.98 2.83
N ASP A 25 -3.68 15.77 1.99
CA ASP A 25 -2.59 16.64 2.40
C ASP A 25 -3.19 17.86 3.12
N THR A 26 -3.40 17.72 4.43
CA THR A 26 -3.98 18.80 5.23
C THR A 26 -3.09 20.05 5.29
N LYS A 27 -1.78 19.92 5.03
CA LYS A 27 -0.85 21.06 5.01
C LYS A 27 -1.04 21.92 3.77
N ASN A 28 -1.28 21.29 2.62
CA ASN A 28 -1.44 21.97 1.34
C ASN A 28 -2.90 22.07 0.85
N GLY A 29 -3.85 21.46 1.57
CA GLY A 29 -5.27 21.41 1.19
C GLY A 29 -5.52 20.63 -0.10
N LEU A 30 -4.76 19.55 -0.33
CA LEU A 30 -4.84 18.74 -1.55
C LEU A 30 -5.38 17.35 -1.23
N VAL A 31 -6.26 16.82 -2.08
CA VAL A 31 -6.75 15.44 -1.95
C VAL A 31 -6.22 14.58 -3.09
N TYR A 32 -5.46 13.55 -2.77
CA TYR A 32 -4.91 12.59 -3.71
C TYR A 32 -5.78 11.36 -3.76
N ASN A 33 -6.07 10.85 -4.97
CA ASN A 33 -6.80 9.61 -5.16
C ASN A 33 -5.87 8.58 -5.80
N PHE A 34 -5.50 7.59 -5.01
CA PHE A 34 -4.62 6.49 -5.40
C PHE A 34 -5.38 5.29 -5.94
N THR A 35 -6.66 5.44 -6.33
CA THR A 35 -7.44 4.33 -6.89
C THR A 35 -6.74 3.86 -8.16
N ASP A 36 -6.39 2.57 -8.14
CA ASP A 36 -5.67 1.86 -9.18
C ASP A 36 -4.55 2.71 -9.81
N PRO A 37 -3.55 3.12 -9.02
CA PRO A 37 -2.51 4.01 -9.51
C PRO A 37 -1.60 3.27 -10.47
N ASN A 38 -1.63 1.95 -10.50
CA ASN A 38 -0.72 1.11 -11.27
C ASN A 38 -1.42 0.37 -12.40
N ASN A 39 -2.71 0.64 -12.67
CA ASN A 39 -3.50 -0.02 -13.70
C ASN A 39 -3.46 -1.56 -13.59
N GLY A 40 -3.65 -2.09 -12.38
CA GLY A 40 -3.58 -3.52 -12.08
C GLY A 40 -2.16 -4.10 -11.92
N HIS A 41 -1.11 -3.30 -12.08
CA HIS A 41 0.27 -3.71 -11.80
C HIS A 41 0.64 -3.51 -10.32
N TYR A 42 1.70 -4.20 -9.87
CA TYR A 42 2.25 -4.03 -8.53
C TYR A 42 3.65 -3.41 -8.61
N GLY A 43 4.01 -2.63 -7.59
CA GLY A 43 5.39 -2.21 -7.39
C GLY A 43 6.20 -3.39 -6.91
N SER A 44 7.41 -3.56 -7.43
CA SER A 44 8.24 -4.69 -7.01
C SER A 44 9.70 -4.32 -6.91
N TRP A 45 10.37 -5.00 -5.99
CA TRP A 45 11.82 -4.98 -5.89
C TRP A 45 12.33 -6.39 -5.69
N GLN A 46 13.40 -6.75 -6.39
CA GLN A 46 14.08 -8.04 -6.25
C GLN A 46 15.55 -7.79 -5.96
N GLY A 47 16.11 -8.53 -5.01
CA GLY A 47 17.52 -8.42 -4.69
C GLY A 47 17.97 -9.44 -3.67
N LYS A 48 19.03 -9.12 -2.94
CA LYS A 48 19.62 -9.99 -1.93
C LYS A 48 19.74 -9.24 -0.61
N ASP A 49 19.39 -9.90 0.49
CA ASP A 49 19.68 -9.43 1.85
C ASP A 49 20.45 -10.51 2.63
N TRP A 50 20.62 -10.31 3.94
CA TRP A 50 21.31 -11.26 4.82
C TRP A 50 20.62 -12.64 4.93
N THR A 51 19.36 -12.75 4.49
CA THR A 51 18.57 -13.99 4.47
C THR A 51 18.57 -14.73 3.13
N GLY A 52 19.07 -14.12 2.06
CA GLY A 52 19.12 -14.73 0.72
C GLY A 52 18.51 -13.86 -0.35
N LEU A 53 17.98 -14.48 -1.41
CA LEU A 53 17.24 -13.77 -2.45
C LEU A 53 15.88 -13.37 -1.88
N VAL A 54 15.50 -12.12 -2.09
CA VAL A 54 14.26 -11.57 -1.58
C VAL A 54 13.54 -10.83 -2.68
N GLN A 55 12.24 -11.05 -2.76
CA GLN A 55 11.33 -10.31 -3.60
C GLN A 55 10.31 -9.59 -2.72
N TRP A 56 10.10 -8.33 -3.03
CA TRP A 56 9.04 -7.51 -2.45
C TRP A 56 8.02 -7.17 -3.53
N ALA A 57 6.75 -7.19 -3.15
CA ALA A 57 5.63 -6.78 -3.97
C ALA A 57 4.71 -5.85 -3.16
N PHE A 58 4.22 -4.80 -3.80
CA PHE A 58 3.42 -3.75 -3.20
C PHE A 58 2.24 -3.41 -4.11
N THR A 59 1.04 -3.32 -3.54
CA THR A 59 -0.16 -2.82 -4.21
C THR A 59 -0.80 -1.74 -3.35
N LEU A 60 -1.32 -0.70 -4.01
CA LEU A 60 -2.06 0.36 -3.34
C LEU A 60 -3.55 0.02 -3.35
N CYS A 61 -4.20 0.11 -2.19
CA CYS A 61 -5.66 0.01 -2.00
C CYS A 61 -6.36 -1.30 -2.39
N GLN A 62 -5.66 -2.18 -3.10
CA GLN A 62 -6.13 -3.50 -3.50
C GLN A 62 -5.14 -4.56 -3.00
N PRO A 63 -5.61 -5.77 -2.68
CA PRO A 63 -4.71 -6.87 -2.37
C PRO A 63 -3.93 -7.29 -3.61
N ILE A 64 -2.74 -7.86 -3.38
CA ILE A 64 -1.97 -8.53 -4.42
C ILE A 64 -2.80 -9.68 -5.00
N VAL A 65 -2.90 -9.71 -6.34
CA VAL A 65 -3.63 -10.76 -7.05
C VAL A 65 -2.92 -12.11 -6.83
N PRO A 66 -3.63 -13.16 -6.35
CA PRO A 66 -3.05 -14.48 -6.14
C PRO A 66 -2.43 -15.05 -7.43
N GLY A 67 -1.23 -15.64 -7.33
CA GLY A 67 -0.54 -16.27 -8.45
C GLY A 67 0.48 -15.39 -9.20
N LEU A 68 0.51 -14.08 -8.95
CA LEU A 68 1.58 -13.19 -9.46
C LEU A 68 2.89 -13.31 -8.67
N VAL A 69 2.79 -13.70 -7.41
CA VAL A 69 3.87 -13.90 -6.44
C VAL A 69 3.45 -14.98 -5.46
N GLY A 70 4.39 -15.62 -4.74
CA GLY A 70 4.11 -16.67 -3.75
C GLY A 70 3.39 -16.17 -2.48
N CYS A 71 2.67 -15.05 -2.58
CA CYS A 71 2.03 -14.33 -1.50
C CYS A 71 0.62 -14.84 -1.24
N ASN A 72 0.18 -14.73 0.01
CA ASN A 72 -1.19 -15.03 0.39
C ASN A 72 -2.14 -14.07 -0.33
N ALA A 73 -3.32 -14.58 -0.71
CA ALA A 73 -4.42 -13.72 -1.09
C ALA A 73 -4.71 -12.78 0.10
N GLN A 74 -4.98 -11.49 -0.18
CA GLN A 74 -5.39 -10.46 0.81
C GLN A 74 -4.30 -9.56 1.41
N THR A 75 -3.04 -9.59 0.97
CA THR A 75 -2.02 -8.63 1.46
C THR A 75 -1.72 -7.54 0.44
N SER A 76 -1.50 -6.30 0.89
CA SER A 76 -1.07 -5.17 0.05
C SER A 76 0.45 -5.02 -0.03
N VAL A 77 1.16 -5.67 0.88
CA VAL A 77 2.62 -5.84 0.84
C VAL A 77 2.91 -7.32 0.98
N CYS A 78 3.94 -7.75 0.28
CA CYS A 78 4.46 -9.08 0.45
C CYS A 78 5.97 -9.09 0.32
N ARG A 79 6.60 -9.89 1.18
CA ARG A 79 8.01 -10.22 1.11
C ARG A 79 8.16 -11.73 1.00
N GLU A 80 8.65 -12.16 -0.15
CA GLU A 80 8.99 -13.54 -0.42
C GLU A 80 10.51 -13.73 -0.28
N ARG A 81 10.93 -14.82 0.36
CA ARG A 81 12.34 -15.20 0.47
C ARG A 81 12.56 -16.48 -0.30
N SER A 82 13.58 -16.50 -1.15
CA SER A 82 14.09 -17.71 -1.78
C SER A 82 15.52 -17.98 -1.33
N PHE A 83 15.78 -19.23 -0.92
CA PHE A 83 17.11 -19.66 -0.49
C PHE A 83 18.07 -19.96 -1.66
N SER A 84 17.61 -19.99 -2.93
CA SER A 84 18.46 -20.40 -4.06
C SER A 84 17.84 -20.10 -5.44
N TRP A 85 18.67 -19.75 -6.42
CA TRP A 85 18.30 -19.65 -7.85
C TRP A 85 18.25 -21.01 -8.56
N TRP A 86 18.66 -22.09 -7.87
CA TRP A 86 18.78 -23.45 -8.43
C TRP A 86 17.88 -24.50 -7.75
N TYR A 87 17.22 -24.17 -6.64
CA TYR A 87 16.44 -25.14 -5.86
C TYR A 87 14.96 -24.74 -5.85
N PRO A 88 14.07 -25.51 -6.49
CA PRO A 88 12.74 -25.03 -6.85
C PRO A 88 11.68 -25.02 -5.73
N ASN A 89 11.96 -25.46 -4.49
CA ASN A 89 10.88 -25.87 -3.56
C ASN A 89 11.06 -25.52 -2.07
N TYR A 90 11.60 -24.35 -1.70
CA TYR A 90 11.50 -23.87 -0.31
C TYR A 90 10.95 -22.43 -0.25
N ASN A 91 9.73 -22.28 -0.79
CA ASN A 91 8.89 -21.11 -0.54
C ASN A 91 8.24 -21.29 0.83
N HIS A 92 8.90 -20.82 1.89
CA HIS A 92 8.13 -20.34 3.04
C HIS A 92 7.91 -18.86 2.79
N PRO A 93 6.80 -18.44 2.17
CA PRO A 93 6.44 -17.05 2.20
C PRO A 93 6.28 -16.69 3.68
N THR A 94 7.22 -15.92 4.22
CA THR A 94 6.90 -15.05 5.35
C THR A 94 6.02 -13.94 4.79
N THR A 95 4.84 -14.30 4.30
CA THR A 95 3.77 -13.36 4.02
C THR A 95 3.50 -12.67 5.33
N MET A 96 3.97 -11.43 5.41
CA MET A 96 3.51 -10.50 6.40
C MET A 96 2.03 -10.25 6.05
N VAL A 97 1.15 -11.02 6.70
CA VAL A 97 -0.28 -10.77 6.69
C VAL A 97 -0.47 -9.57 7.58
N ASP A 98 -0.23 -8.42 6.99
CA ASP A 98 -0.36 -7.16 7.67
C ASP A 98 -1.58 -6.47 7.08
N GLN A 99 -2.33 -5.86 7.98
CA GLN A 99 -3.64 -5.25 7.78
C GLN A 99 -3.64 -4.32 6.55
N SER A 100 -4.83 -4.00 6.04
CA SER A 100 -4.99 -3.02 4.96
C SER A 100 -4.14 -1.78 5.26
N ALA A 101 -3.24 -1.46 4.34
CA ALA A 101 -2.36 -0.32 4.52
C ALA A 101 -3.15 1.00 4.55
N VAL A 102 -2.62 1.95 5.30
CA VAL A 102 -3.21 3.27 5.55
C VAL A 102 -2.29 4.34 4.98
N PHE A 103 -2.87 5.37 4.37
CA PHE A 103 -2.12 6.54 3.94
C PHE A 103 -1.93 7.51 5.10
N ASP A 104 -0.71 8.03 5.23
CA ASP A 104 -0.30 8.92 6.31
C ASP A 104 0.70 9.96 5.78
N GLU A 105 1.08 10.92 6.63
CA GLU A 105 2.09 11.92 6.26
C GLU A 105 3.41 11.27 5.82
N PRO A 106 4.04 11.79 4.75
CA PRO A 106 5.29 11.27 4.21
C PRO A 106 6.42 11.32 5.26
N THR A 107 7.27 10.29 5.28
CA THR A 107 8.46 10.28 6.16
C THR A 107 9.70 10.88 5.51
N MET A 108 9.69 11.02 4.18
CA MET A 108 10.77 11.60 3.40
C MET A 108 10.38 12.92 2.75
N PRO A 109 11.28 13.92 2.73
CA PRO A 109 11.05 15.17 1.99
C PRO A 109 10.79 14.90 0.51
N GLY A 110 9.78 15.56 -0.05
CA GLY A 110 9.39 15.44 -1.46
C GLY A 110 8.52 14.24 -1.80
N ALA A 111 8.25 13.33 -0.85
CA ALA A 111 7.20 12.34 -1.01
C ALA A 111 5.82 12.99 -0.92
N ILE A 112 4.88 12.48 -1.71
CA ILE A 112 3.48 12.91 -1.70
C ILE A 112 2.80 12.35 -0.45
N ALA A 113 2.86 11.03 -0.24
CA ALA A 113 2.24 10.36 0.90
C ALA A 113 3.10 9.18 1.36
N SER A 114 2.96 8.78 2.62
CA SER A 114 3.42 7.47 3.08
C SER A 114 2.29 6.46 3.00
N PHE A 115 2.57 5.30 2.45
CA PHE A 115 1.77 4.10 2.56
C PHE A 115 2.31 3.25 3.71
N ARG A 116 1.53 3.07 4.77
CA ARG A 116 1.98 2.40 6.00
C ARG A 116 1.18 1.14 6.26
N GLN A 117 1.89 0.04 6.50
CA GLN A 117 1.27 -1.23 6.79
C GLN A 117 1.37 -1.54 8.30
N PRO A 118 0.24 -1.68 9.02
CA PRO A 118 0.25 -2.05 10.43
C PRO A 118 0.71 -3.49 10.63
N GLY A 119 1.60 -3.72 11.60
CA GLY A 119 2.04 -5.05 12.02
C GLY A 119 1.06 -5.72 12.99
N LEU A 120 1.16 -7.06 13.11
CA LEU A 120 0.26 -7.90 13.93
C LEU A 120 0.24 -7.62 15.44
N ILE A 121 1.35 -7.15 16.02
CA ILE A 121 1.50 -7.02 17.48
C ILE A 121 1.41 -5.55 17.90
N SER A 122 2.16 -4.65 17.24
CA SER A 122 2.11 -3.20 17.46
C SER A 122 2.96 -2.45 16.43
N GLY A 123 2.54 -1.23 16.07
CA GLY A 123 3.31 -0.34 15.18
C GLY A 123 3.23 -0.73 13.71
N TYR A 124 3.97 -0.01 12.86
CA TYR A 124 4.05 -0.29 11.43
C TYR A 124 5.14 -1.33 11.14
N SER A 125 4.87 -2.29 10.28
CA SER A 125 5.86 -3.27 9.80
C SER A 125 6.60 -2.75 8.57
N THR A 126 5.89 -1.99 7.73
CA THR A 126 6.39 -1.46 6.45
C THR A 126 5.89 -0.04 6.22
N ILE A 127 6.75 0.85 5.73
CA ILE A 127 6.43 2.21 5.28
C ILE A 127 6.99 2.38 3.87
N ILE A 128 6.15 2.80 2.94
CA ILE A 128 6.53 3.10 1.56
C ILE A 128 6.21 4.56 1.25
N ASP A 129 7.23 5.37 1.01
CA ASP A 129 7.04 6.77 0.62
C ASP A 129 6.80 6.87 -0.89
N LEU A 130 5.69 7.50 -1.27
CA LEU A 130 5.25 7.62 -2.66
C LEU A 130 5.79 8.91 -3.28
N PHE A 131 6.48 8.79 -4.40
CA PHE A 131 7.04 9.92 -5.14
C PHE A 131 6.44 10.00 -6.54
N CYS A 132 6.17 11.22 -6.99
CA CYS A 132 5.97 11.45 -8.42
C CYS A 132 7.34 11.41 -9.12
N ASP A 133 7.46 10.58 -10.16
CA ASP A 133 8.58 10.64 -11.09
C ASP A 133 8.07 10.36 -12.52
N PRO A 134 8.04 11.37 -13.42
CA PRO A 134 7.54 11.19 -14.78
C PRO A 134 8.49 10.37 -15.67
N SER A 135 9.71 10.08 -15.22
CA SER A 135 10.70 9.30 -15.97
C SER A 135 10.59 7.79 -15.74
N VAL A 136 9.86 7.36 -14.71
CA VAL A 136 9.69 5.93 -14.41
C VAL A 136 8.68 5.28 -15.34
N ARG A 137 8.75 3.95 -15.44
CA ARG A 137 7.81 3.16 -16.23
C ARG A 137 6.39 3.30 -15.68
N PRO A 138 5.38 3.41 -16.56
CA PRO A 138 3.98 3.39 -16.12
C PRO A 138 3.62 2.10 -15.39
N GLU A 139 4.13 0.96 -15.85
CA GLU A 139 3.77 -0.33 -15.27
C GLU A 139 4.47 -0.53 -13.92
N GLY A 140 3.74 -0.35 -12.81
CA GLY A 140 4.23 -0.65 -11.45
C GLY A 140 5.28 0.31 -10.88
N GLY A 141 5.81 1.26 -11.66
CA GLY A 141 6.77 2.25 -11.19
C GLY A 141 8.16 1.70 -10.83
N GLU A 142 8.92 2.46 -10.04
CA GLU A 142 10.25 2.07 -9.54
C GLU A 142 10.24 2.03 -8.01
N VAL A 143 10.55 0.88 -7.43
CA VAL A 143 10.66 0.69 -5.99
C VAL A 143 12.13 0.60 -5.59
N SER A 144 12.55 1.38 -4.59
CA SER A 144 13.90 1.32 -4.05
C SER A 144 14.13 0.04 -3.25
N ALA A 145 15.39 -0.29 -2.99
CA ALA A 145 15.73 -1.38 -2.08
C ALA A 145 15.12 -1.14 -0.69
N PRO A 146 14.36 -2.10 -0.12
CA PRO A 146 13.82 -1.95 1.22
C PRO A 146 14.92 -2.03 2.29
N GLU A 147 14.97 -1.03 3.15
CA GLU A 147 15.90 -0.94 4.27
C GLU A 147 15.16 -1.19 5.59
N LYS A 148 15.83 -1.80 6.57
CA LYS A 148 15.23 -2.02 7.89
C LYS A 148 15.75 -0.99 8.88
N VAL A 149 14.88 -0.10 9.34
CA VAL A 149 15.18 0.97 10.31
C VAL A 149 14.27 0.82 11.51
N ASP A 150 14.84 0.69 12.71
CA ASP A 150 14.10 0.55 13.98
C ASP A 150 13.02 -0.55 13.95
N GLY A 151 13.30 -1.66 13.27
CA GLY A 151 12.35 -2.77 13.17
C GLY A 151 11.37 -2.68 11.99
N VAL A 152 11.28 -1.53 11.32
CA VAL A 152 10.34 -1.24 10.23
C VAL A 152 11.04 -1.30 8.88
N TYR A 153 10.43 -1.95 7.89
CA TYR A 153 10.91 -1.91 6.52
C TYR A 153 10.50 -0.60 5.83
N LYS A 154 11.45 0.11 5.25
CA LYS A 154 11.24 1.38 4.55
C LYS A 154 11.70 1.28 3.11
N ALA A 155 10.90 1.79 2.18
CA ALA A 155 11.29 1.95 0.78
C ALA A 155 10.61 3.18 0.19
N SER A 156 11.14 3.63 -0.96
CA SER A 156 10.54 4.67 -1.78
C SER A 156 9.92 4.02 -3.01
N TRP A 157 8.78 4.53 -3.43
CA TRP A 157 8.10 4.08 -4.63
C TRP A 157 7.74 5.25 -5.52
N LYS A 158 8.40 5.30 -6.68
CA LYS A 158 8.18 6.31 -7.69
C LYS A 158 7.14 5.86 -8.69
N LEU A 159 6.14 6.71 -8.92
CA LEU A 159 5.00 6.44 -9.78
C LEU A 159 4.74 7.64 -10.69
N VAL A 160 4.56 7.38 -11.99
CA VAL A 160 4.19 8.44 -12.96
C VAL A 160 2.72 8.84 -12.81
N GLN A 161 1.86 7.92 -12.39
CA GLN A 161 0.40 8.11 -12.34
C GLN A 161 -0.07 9.05 -11.23
N ILE A 162 0.78 9.29 -10.23
CA ILE A 162 0.46 10.19 -9.12
C ILE A 162 0.97 11.62 -9.37
N CYS A 163 1.74 11.84 -10.45
CA CYS A 163 2.29 13.16 -10.79
C CYS A 163 1.24 14.24 -11.10
N ASN A 164 0.07 13.85 -11.60
CA ASN A 164 -0.95 14.79 -12.07
C ASN A 164 -2.22 14.77 -11.18
N LYS A 165 -2.14 14.36 -9.91
CA LYS A 165 -3.31 13.97 -9.11
C LYS A 165 -3.57 14.72 -7.77
N PRO A 166 -3.56 16.06 -7.66
CA PRO A 166 -4.49 16.67 -6.73
C PRO A 166 -5.90 16.54 -7.35
N THR A 167 -6.67 15.59 -6.84
CA THR A 167 -8.03 15.26 -7.30
C THR A 167 -9.01 16.41 -7.04
N LYS A 168 -8.75 17.21 -6.00
CA LYS A 168 -9.43 18.48 -5.67
C LYS A 168 -8.51 19.36 -4.82
N MET A 169 -8.62 20.68 -4.95
CA MET A 169 -8.21 21.63 -3.89
C MET A 169 -9.38 21.73 -2.90
N THR A 170 -9.12 21.59 -1.60
CA THR A 170 -10.15 21.88 -0.59
C THR A 170 -10.32 23.39 -0.50
N ASN A 171 -11.47 23.89 -0.93
CA ASN A 171 -11.89 25.27 -0.65
C ASN A 171 -12.27 25.37 0.83
N SER A 172 -11.29 25.44 1.73
CA SER A 172 -11.44 25.97 3.09
C SER A 172 -10.07 26.04 3.78
N PRO A 173 -9.57 27.25 4.12
CA PRO A 173 -8.47 27.33 5.06
C PRO A 173 -8.96 26.85 6.42
N VAL A 174 -8.19 25.97 7.06
CA VAL A 174 -8.37 25.65 8.49
C VAL A 174 -8.02 26.92 9.28
N VAL A 175 -9.01 27.76 9.52
CA VAL A 175 -8.90 28.87 10.47
C VAL A 175 -8.90 28.25 11.86
N TYR A 176 -7.72 28.15 12.48
CA TYR A 176 -7.62 28.02 13.92
C TYR A 176 -8.25 29.27 14.56
N GLN A 177 -9.54 29.24 14.86
CA GLN A 177 -10.11 30.19 15.80
C GLN A 177 -9.59 29.82 17.19
N LYS A 178 -8.55 30.51 17.63
CA LYS A 178 -8.25 30.66 19.05
C LYS A 178 -9.51 31.24 19.70
N HIS A 179 -10.17 30.48 20.56
CA HIS A 179 -11.07 31.07 21.54
C HIS A 179 -10.20 31.72 22.61
N GLU A 180 -10.38 33.03 22.76
CA GLU A 180 -9.93 33.83 23.91
C GLU A 180 -10.56 33.33 25.21
#